data_AF-A0A814G7S2-F1
#
_entry.id   AF-A0A814G7S2-F1
#
_cell.length_a   1.000
_cell.length_b   1.000
_cell.length_c   1.000
_cell.angle_alpha   90.00
_cell.angle_beta   90.00
_cell.angle_gamma   90.00
#
_symmetry.space_group_name_H-M   'P 1'
#
loop_
_entity.id
_entity.type
_entity.pdbx_description
1 polymer ?
#
loop_
_entity_poly.entity_id
_entity_poly.type
_entity_poly.pdbx_seq_one_letter_code
_entity_poly.pdbx_strand_id
1 'polypeptide(L)'
;MARPAQEFLVYRGGKWVTKAVHDLNDHVTFDDIKFNYANIVDYIRIIMCVMAGFTMNTKWHLVTAFLILGSILLDWIDGPIARACNQCCIFGSGIDWLADILGTLVMMAWWTRYDYAVIPWLLIATSIEIGTGIFDFSVTATARYPKLKKGQSGFFLILEWSMPENGYTNLGTFLWLAYPFYCVFRTLEYCYGYYELVNMASLLTSVTESNFILTVFLLNRYFLFLPALLYIWCELAYGAHIIRSWIEISKTTKPSAEEIVYDDVTGSVMGGFIHYGILPSSYQTLLQDIYTDLQLKLHTEYKLALSERKVFWINIWQRTGKKTGLMVEFDQSRQLDELVHKWMAKYYDVSEVLLDGYGYILNPRNSEAQMFHLDYTIDYSTVFIPLTAISHNNAVQYIIPSSSTSSTMLLDAIKNPDCIDLSRLLKDGNYYSVRQCVATPFTVLKMDFGTIHRAISNQDSYDRLMFYISVIKKNGVATAKIPDEPLFHSVEKIR
;
A
#
# COMPACT_ATOMS: atom_id res chain seq x y z
N MET A 1 -33.79 -7.57 -17.82
CA MET A 1 -32.84 -8.26 -18.72
C MET A 1 -31.57 -8.52 -17.94
N ALA A 2 -31.12 -9.77 -17.83
CA ALA A 2 -29.81 -10.07 -17.24
C ALA A 2 -28.72 -9.47 -18.14
N ARG A 3 -27.73 -8.77 -17.57
CA ARG A 3 -26.55 -8.38 -18.33
C ARG A 3 -25.84 -9.66 -18.78
N PRO A 4 -25.46 -9.81 -20.05
CA PRO A 4 -24.68 -10.96 -20.50
C PRO A 4 -23.41 -11.06 -19.63
N ALA A 5 -22.98 -12.30 -19.34
CA ALA A 5 -21.75 -12.54 -18.60
C ALA A 5 -20.60 -11.82 -19.31
N GLN A 6 -20.01 -10.84 -18.64
CA GLN A 6 -18.87 -10.12 -19.20
C GLN A 6 -17.64 -11.05 -19.15
N GLU A 7 -16.91 -11.09 -20.26
CA GLU A 7 -15.69 -11.85 -20.42
C GLU A 7 -14.52 -10.86 -20.53
N PHE A 8 -13.45 -11.09 -19.78
CA PHE A 8 -12.23 -10.28 -19.81
C PHE A 8 -11.06 -11.07 -20.37
N LEU A 9 -10.21 -10.41 -21.15
CA LEU A 9 -8.93 -10.96 -21.58
C LEU A 9 -7.87 -10.67 -20.51
N VAL A 10 -7.26 -11.72 -19.98
CA VAL A 10 -6.14 -11.64 -19.06
C VAL A 10 -4.89 -12.18 -19.74
N TYR A 11 -3.79 -11.43 -19.72
CA TYR A 11 -2.52 -11.91 -20.27
C TYR A 11 -1.82 -12.82 -19.24
N ARG A 12 -1.71 -14.12 -19.54
CA ARG A 12 -1.01 -15.10 -18.70
C ARG A 12 -0.11 -16.00 -19.55
N GLY A 13 1.16 -16.12 -19.14
CA GLY A 13 2.11 -17.03 -19.79
C GLY A 13 2.34 -16.72 -21.27
N GLY A 14 2.35 -15.44 -21.66
CA GLY A 14 2.57 -15.03 -23.05
C GLY A 14 1.34 -15.11 -23.95
N LYS A 15 0.16 -15.40 -23.41
CA LYS A 15 -1.09 -15.51 -24.19
C LYS A 15 -2.24 -14.78 -23.49
N TRP A 16 -3.15 -14.23 -24.30
CA TRP A 16 -4.44 -13.71 -23.81
C TRP A 16 -5.40 -14.87 -23.56
N VAL A 17 -5.96 -14.95 -22.36
CA VAL A 17 -6.97 -15.94 -21.97
C VAL A 17 -8.23 -15.24 -21.49
N THR A 18 -9.38 -15.74 -21.91
CA THR A 18 -10.68 -15.22 -21.50
C THR A 18 -11.04 -15.72 -20.10
N LYS A 19 -11.54 -14.83 -19.24
CA LYS A 19 -12.04 -15.13 -17.89
C LYS A 19 -13.41 -14.50 -17.67
N ALA A 20 -14.31 -15.22 -17.01
CA ALA A 20 -15.62 -14.72 -16.60
C ALA A 20 -15.50 -13.80 -15.37
N VAL A 21 -16.36 -12.76 -15.27
CA VAL A 21 -16.37 -11.79 -14.15
C VAL A 21 -16.61 -12.44 -12.79
N HIS A 22 -17.37 -13.53 -12.72
CA HIS A 22 -17.73 -14.15 -11.44
C HIS A 22 -16.52 -14.75 -10.69
N ASP A 23 -15.38 -14.92 -11.35
CA ASP A 23 -14.12 -15.37 -10.72
C ASP A 23 -13.26 -14.21 -10.19
N LEU A 24 -13.77 -12.98 -10.25
CA LEU A 24 -13.07 -11.73 -9.99
C LEU A 24 -13.86 -10.95 -8.91
N ASN A 25 -13.93 -11.49 -7.69
CA ASN A 25 -14.77 -10.93 -6.61
C ASN A 25 -14.25 -9.62 -5.97
N ASP A 26 -13.05 -9.15 -6.30
CA ASP A 26 -12.42 -7.96 -5.69
C ASP A 26 -12.02 -6.87 -6.71
N HIS A 27 -12.78 -6.67 -7.78
CA HIS A 27 -12.40 -5.74 -8.85
C HIS A 27 -13.25 -4.47 -8.86
N VAL A 28 -12.55 -3.33 -8.94
CA VAL A 28 -13.16 -2.04 -9.21
C VAL A 28 -13.38 -1.92 -10.72
N THR A 29 -14.61 -1.66 -11.15
CA THR A 29 -14.94 -1.52 -12.57
C THR A 29 -14.64 -0.11 -13.07
N PHE A 30 -14.59 0.06 -14.40
CA PHE A 30 -14.50 1.39 -15.00
C PHE A 30 -15.69 2.28 -14.59
N ASP A 31 -16.89 1.72 -14.47
CA ASP A 31 -18.07 2.45 -14.04
C ASP A 31 -17.93 3.00 -12.62
N ASP A 32 -17.17 2.32 -11.75
CA ASP A 32 -16.92 2.73 -10.37
C ASP A 32 -15.90 3.86 -10.27
N ILE A 33 -14.91 3.94 -11.19
CA ILE A 33 -13.80 4.90 -11.09
C ILE A 33 -13.90 6.10 -12.03
N LYS A 34 -14.66 6.00 -13.14
CA LYS A 34 -14.67 7.05 -14.18
C LYS A 34 -15.12 8.41 -13.69
N PHE A 35 -15.89 8.49 -12.60
CA PHE A 35 -16.36 9.74 -12.01
C PHE A 35 -15.75 10.02 -10.63
N ASN A 36 -14.58 9.46 -10.33
CA ASN A 36 -13.78 9.93 -9.19
C ASN A 36 -13.53 11.44 -9.33
N TYR A 37 -13.53 12.15 -8.20
CA TYR A 37 -13.43 13.61 -8.20
C TYR A 37 -12.11 14.08 -8.83
N ALA A 38 -11.01 13.38 -8.56
CA ALA A 38 -9.72 13.64 -9.20
C ALA A 38 -9.81 13.46 -10.74
N ASN A 39 -10.37 12.34 -11.21
CA ASN A 39 -10.54 12.09 -12.65
C ASN A 39 -11.40 13.16 -13.34
N ILE A 40 -12.41 13.72 -12.65
CA ILE A 40 -13.21 14.83 -13.17
C ILE A 40 -12.34 16.09 -13.35
N VAL A 41 -11.44 16.38 -12.41
CA VAL A 41 -10.47 17.48 -12.53
C VAL A 41 -9.59 17.24 -13.76
N ASP A 42 -9.08 16.03 -13.95
CA ASP A 42 -8.24 15.69 -15.11
C ASP A 42 -8.98 15.82 -16.44
N TYR A 43 -10.26 15.42 -16.48
CA TYR A 43 -11.09 15.63 -17.67
C TYR A 43 -11.28 17.11 -17.98
N ILE A 44 -11.45 17.96 -16.96
CA ILE A 44 -11.52 19.41 -17.14
C ILE A 44 -10.19 19.92 -17.68
N ARG A 45 -9.05 19.48 -17.15
CA ARG A 45 -7.70 19.81 -17.64
C ARG A 45 -7.53 19.46 -19.12
N ILE A 46 -7.94 18.26 -19.52
CA ILE A 46 -7.92 17.81 -20.93
C ILE A 46 -8.79 18.72 -21.81
N ILE A 47 -10.02 19.02 -21.38
CA ILE A 47 -10.92 19.93 -22.12
C ILE A 47 -10.30 21.30 -22.27
N MET A 48 -9.67 21.84 -21.21
CA MET A 48 -8.99 23.14 -21.25
C MET A 48 -7.82 23.13 -22.23
N CYS A 49 -7.02 22.06 -22.27
CA CYS A 49 -5.93 21.91 -23.24
C CYS A 49 -6.45 21.87 -24.68
N VAL A 50 -7.52 21.12 -24.94
CA VAL A 50 -8.17 21.05 -26.27
C VAL A 50 -8.70 22.43 -26.69
N MET A 51 -9.38 23.13 -25.77
CA MET A 51 -9.87 24.49 -26.03
C MET A 51 -8.71 25.47 -26.30
N ALA A 52 -7.60 25.37 -25.56
CA ALA A 52 -6.40 26.18 -25.82
C ALA A 52 -5.82 25.91 -27.21
N GLY A 53 -5.84 24.65 -27.65
CA GLY A 53 -5.54 24.21 -29.02
C GLY A 53 -6.40 24.90 -30.09
N PHE A 54 -7.68 25.13 -29.82
CA PHE A 54 -8.55 25.87 -30.74
C PHE A 54 -8.29 27.37 -30.70
N THR A 55 -8.08 27.95 -29.51
CA THR A 55 -7.92 29.40 -29.36
C THR A 55 -6.55 29.91 -29.77
N MET A 56 -5.50 29.06 -29.80
CA MET A 56 -4.14 29.50 -30.16
C MET A 56 -4.02 30.07 -31.59
N ASN A 57 -4.88 29.65 -32.52
CA ASN A 57 -4.86 30.19 -33.89
C ASN A 57 -5.72 31.45 -34.05
N THR A 58 -6.42 31.86 -33.01
CA THR A 58 -7.24 33.07 -33.00
C THR A 58 -6.45 34.25 -32.43
N LYS A 59 -7.06 35.45 -32.40
CA LYS A 59 -6.50 36.62 -31.70
C LYS A 59 -6.72 36.56 -30.17
N TRP A 60 -7.21 35.44 -29.63
CA TRP A 60 -7.59 35.30 -28.22
C TRP A 60 -6.44 34.78 -27.35
N HIS A 61 -5.28 35.43 -27.41
CA HIS A 61 -4.08 35.00 -26.69
C HIS A 61 -4.27 34.92 -25.17
N LEU A 62 -5.06 35.84 -24.59
CA LEU A 62 -5.38 35.80 -23.16
C LEU A 62 -6.22 34.58 -22.79
N VAL A 63 -7.19 34.20 -23.64
CA VAL A 63 -8.02 33.02 -23.39
C VAL A 63 -7.15 31.76 -23.44
N THR A 64 -6.28 31.63 -24.44
CA THR A 64 -5.30 30.54 -24.52
C THR A 64 -4.43 30.47 -23.26
N ALA A 65 -3.92 31.62 -22.80
CA ALA A 65 -3.10 31.72 -21.60
C ALA A 65 -3.85 31.24 -20.34
N PHE A 66 -5.10 31.67 -20.14
CA PHE A 66 -5.91 31.26 -18.99
C PHE A 66 -6.29 29.79 -19.04
N LEU A 67 -6.55 29.23 -20.22
CA LEU A 67 -6.86 27.81 -20.37
C LEU A 67 -5.64 26.93 -20.04
N ILE A 68 -4.46 27.30 -20.54
CA ILE A 68 -3.22 26.59 -20.23
C ILE A 68 -2.91 26.71 -18.73
N LEU A 69 -2.88 27.94 -18.20
CA LEU A 69 -2.56 28.17 -16.80
C LEU A 69 -3.57 27.51 -15.85
N GLY A 70 -4.86 27.56 -16.17
CA GLY A 70 -5.88 26.90 -15.37
C GLY A 70 -5.75 25.38 -15.38
N SER A 71 -5.40 24.77 -16.52
CA SER A 71 -5.10 23.34 -16.60
C SER A 71 -3.93 22.94 -15.71
N ILE A 72 -2.88 23.77 -15.66
CA ILE A 72 -1.71 23.56 -14.78
C ILE A 72 -2.09 23.75 -13.32
N LEU A 73 -2.87 24.77 -12.97
CA LEU A 73 -3.25 24.99 -11.56
C LEU A 73 -4.17 23.88 -11.03
N LEU A 74 -4.97 23.27 -11.90
CA LEU A 74 -5.79 22.11 -11.56
C LEU A 74 -4.98 20.84 -11.31
N ASP A 75 -3.82 20.67 -11.98
CA ASP A 75 -2.86 19.58 -11.72
C ASP A 75 -2.44 19.53 -10.25
N TRP A 76 -2.23 20.70 -9.66
CA TRP A 76 -1.86 20.79 -8.25
C TRP A 76 -2.95 20.28 -7.29
N ILE A 77 -4.20 20.20 -7.76
CA ILE A 77 -5.39 19.94 -6.94
C ILE A 77 -5.86 18.47 -7.05
N ASP A 78 -5.69 17.82 -8.20
CA ASP A 78 -6.20 16.45 -8.42
C ASP A 78 -5.59 15.42 -7.45
N GLY A 79 -4.27 15.45 -7.23
CA GLY A 79 -3.55 14.55 -6.35
C GLY A 79 -4.01 14.67 -4.89
N PRO A 80 -4.06 15.89 -4.31
CA PRO A 80 -4.67 16.12 -3.00
C PRO A 80 -6.10 15.62 -2.90
N ILE A 81 -6.95 15.86 -3.92
CA ILE A 81 -8.33 15.36 -3.95
C ILE A 81 -8.35 13.82 -3.96
N ALA A 82 -7.54 13.19 -4.81
CA ALA A 82 -7.44 11.74 -4.91
C ALA A 82 -7.06 11.10 -3.57
N ARG A 83 -6.07 11.68 -2.87
CA ARG A 83 -5.64 11.21 -1.55
C ARG A 83 -6.69 11.45 -0.47
N ALA A 84 -7.28 12.63 -0.41
CA ALA A 84 -8.29 12.98 0.59
C ALA A 84 -9.57 12.13 0.45
N CYS A 85 -9.93 11.75 -0.78
CA CYS A 85 -11.12 10.94 -1.07
C CYS A 85 -10.82 9.43 -1.17
N ASN A 86 -9.58 9.00 -0.96
CA ASN A 86 -9.13 7.61 -1.15
C ASN A 86 -9.50 7.05 -2.55
N GLN A 87 -9.27 7.86 -3.59
CA GLN A 87 -9.61 7.60 -4.99
C GLN A 87 -8.37 7.33 -5.88
N CYS A 88 -7.18 7.18 -5.28
CA CYS A 88 -5.96 6.85 -6.02
C CYS A 88 -6.11 5.51 -6.75
N CYS A 89 -6.03 5.52 -8.08
CA CYS A 89 -6.12 4.32 -8.91
C CYS A 89 -5.24 4.45 -10.16
N ILE A 90 -4.85 3.31 -10.76
CA ILE A 90 -3.99 3.28 -11.96
C ILE A 90 -4.64 4.02 -13.13
N PHE A 91 -5.96 3.86 -13.30
CA PHE A 91 -6.69 4.57 -14.35
C PHE A 91 -6.61 6.09 -14.15
N GLY A 92 -6.85 6.57 -12.93
CA GLY A 92 -6.76 8.01 -12.61
C GLY A 92 -5.38 8.57 -12.90
N SER A 93 -4.32 7.89 -12.44
CA SER A 93 -2.93 8.26 -12.77
C SER A 93 -2.65 8.30 -14.28
N GLY A 94 -3.29 7.43 -15.07
CA GLY A 94 -3.16 7.46 -16.52
C GLY A 94 -3.88 8.64 -17.18
N ILE A 95 -4.99 9.11 -16.62
CA ILE A 95 -5.72 10.29 -17.12
C ILE A 95 -5.01 11.58 -16.73
N ASP A 96 -4.55 11.68 -15.49
CA ASP A 96 -3.68 12.74 -14.98
C ASP A 96 -2.46 12.95 -15.90
N TRP A 97 -1.72 11.85 -16.15
CA TRP A 97 -0.57 11.88 -17.06
C TRP A 97 -0.93 12.29 -18.50
N LEU A 98 -2.09 11.86 -19.00
CA LEU A 98 -2.58 12.30 -20.32
C LEU A 98 -2.82 13.82 -20.33
N ALA A 99 -3.36 14.39 -19.25
CA ALA A 99 -3.56 15.83 -19.12
C ALA A 99 -2.22 16.60 -19.14
N ASP A 100 -1.19 16.09 -18.45
CA ASP A 100 0.16 16.69 -18.43
C ASP A 100 0.81 16.74 -19.82
N ILE A 101 0.76 15.63 -20.56
CA ILE A 101 1.30 15.57 -21.92
C ILE A 101 0.58 16.56 -22.82
N LEU A 102 -0.76 16.58 -22.76
CA LEU A 102 -1.55 17.50 -23.59
C LEU A 102 -1.24 18.95 -23.24
N GLY A 103 -1.12 19.29 -21.95
CA GLY A 103 -0.72 20.63 -21.50
C GLY A 103 0.65 21.03 -22.06
N THR A 104 1.63 20.14 -21.95
CA THR A 104 3.00 20.36 -22.45
C THR A 104 3.03 20.52 -23.97
N LEU A 105 2.34 19.66 -24.72
CA LEU A 105 2.27 19.72 -26.18
C LEU A 105 1.59 21.01 -26.67
N VAL A 106 0.48 21.41 -26.04
CA VAL A 106 -0.24 22.65 -26.37
C VAL A 106 0.63 23.87 -26.07
N MET A 107 1.33 23.88 -24.93
CA MET A 107 2.25 24.95 -24.56
C MET A 107 3.43 25.06 -25.53
N MET A 108 4.03 23.93 -25.92
CA MET A 108 5.09 23.88 -26.92
C MET A 108 4.59 24.41 -28.27
N ALA A 109 3.45 23.92 -28.76
CA ALA A 109 2.86 24.38 -30.01
C ALA A 109 2.59 25.89 -29.99
N TRP A 110 2.07 26.41 -28.88
CA TRP A 110 1.83 27.83 -28.71
C TRP A 110 3.12 28.65 -28.77
N TRP A 111 4.18 28.22 -28.08
CA TRP A 111 5.49 28.88 -28.13
C TRP A 111 6.13 28.89 -29.53
N THR A 112 6.07 27.76 -30.25
CA THR A 112 6.70 27.63 -31.58
C THR A 112 6.18 28.64 -32.60
N ARG A 113 4.98 29.20 -32.38
CA ARG A 113 4.40 30.26 -33.20
C ARG A 113 5.14 31.59 -33.09
N TYR A 114 5.78 31.87 -31.96
CA TYR A 114 6.32 33.19 -31.66
C TYR A 114 7.84 33.26 -31.76
N ASP A 115 8.54 32.18 -31.41
CA ASP A 115 9.99 32.16 -31.45
C ASP A 115 10.53 30.79 -31.87
N TYR A 116 10.98 30.68 -33.12
CA TYR A 116 11.53 29.42 -33.63
C TYR A 116 12.86 29.04 -32.97
N ALA A 117 13.60 30.02 -32.41
CA ALA A 117 14.90 29.77 -31.79
C ALA A 117 14.78 28.95 -30.49
N VAL A 118 13.59 28.92 -29.89
CA VAL A 118 13.33 28.21 -28.63
C VAL A 118 12.93 26.74 -28.86
N ILE A 119 12.62 26.36 -30.10
CA ILE A 119 12.11 25.02 -30.44
C ILE A 119 13.05 23.90 -29.98
N PRO A 120 14.38 23.97 -30.20
CA PRO A 120 15.28 22.91 -29.73
C PRO A 120 15.21 22.73 -28.20
N TRP A 121 15.09 23.83 -27.46
CA TRP A 121 15.03 23.81 -25.99
C TRP A 121 13.70 23.26 -25.49
N LEU A 122 12.59 23.64 -26.13
CA LEU A 122 11.26 23.09 -25.80
C LEU A 122 11.16 21.60 -26.13
N LEU A 123 11.76 21.16 -27.23
CA LEU A 123 11.81 19.74 -27.57
C LEU A 123 12.60 18.94 -26.53
N ILE A 124 13.74 19.46 -26.06
CA ILE A 124 14.52 18.84 -24.98
C ILE A 124 13.68 18.77 -23.69
N ALA A 125 13.09 19.88 -23.26
CA ALA A 125 12.28 19.92 -22.04
C ALA A 125 11.08 18.96 -22.12
N THR A 126 10.33 19.00 -23.23
CA THR A 126 9.19 18.11 -23.48
C THR A 126 9.61 16.63 -23.52
N SER A 127 10.78 16.32 -24.07
CA SER A 127 11.28 14.94 -24.11
C SER A 127 11.66 14.43 -22.71
N ILE A 128 12.23 15.30 -21.87
CA ILE A 128 12.53 14.99 -20.47
C ILE A 128 11.22 14.72 -19.72
N GLU A 129 10.26 15.64 -19.84
CA GLU A 129 8.94 15.54 -19.18
C GLU A 129 8.21 14.24 -19.55
N ILE A 130 8.02 14.00 -20.86
CA ILE A 130 7.34 12.79 -21.34
C ILE A 130 8.12 11.54 -20.93
N GLY A 131 9.46 11.57 -21.04
CA GLY A 131 10.31 10.45 -20.67
C GLY A 131 10.16 10.09 -19.19
N THR A 132 10.31 11.07 -18.29
CA THR A 132 10.15 10.89 -16.85
C THR A 132 8.74 10.42 -16.51
N GLY A 133 7.71 11.03 -17.10
CA GLY A 133 6.31 10.65 -16.88
C GLY A 133 5.97 9.23 -17.30
N ILE A 134 6.53 8.71 -18.40
CA ILE A 134 6.34 7.29 -18.79
C ILE A 134 6.88 6.35 -17.71
N PHE A 135 8.07 6.64 -17.19
CA PHE A 135 8.69 5.82 -16.16
C PHE A 135 7.94 5.95 -14.83
N ASP A 136 7.49 7.15 -14.47
CA ASP A 136 6.71 7.37 -13.25
C ASP A 136 5.33 6.70 -13.32
N PHE A 137 4.63 6.79 -14.45
CA PHE A 137 3.39 6.03 -14.66
C PHE A 137 3.62 4.52 -14.55
N SER A 138 4.72 4.01 -15.11
CA SER A 138 5.06 2.58 -15.03
C SER A 138 5.34 2.12 -13.59
N VAL A 139 6.00 2.98 -12.80
CA VAL A 139 6.20 2.77 -11.36
C VAL A 139 4.87 2.80 -10.60
N THR A 140 4.00 3.76 -10.92
CA THR A 140 2.67 3.93 -10.33
C THR A 140 1.78 2.73 -10.61
N ALA A 141 1.73 2.28 -11.85
CA ALA A 141 0.95 1.12 -12.30
C ALA A 141 1.40 -0.20 -11.63
N THR A 142 2.64 -0.25 -11.14
CA THR A 142 3.18 -1.41 -10.42
C THR A 142 3.19 -1.23 -8.90
N ALA A 143 2.77 -0.06 -8.39
CA ALA A 143 2.79 0.34 -6.98
C ALA A 143 4.18 0.21 -6.31
N ARG A 144 5.26 0.51 -7.05
CA ARG A 144 6.65 0.27 -6.61
C ARG A 144 7.54 1.50 -6.70
N TYR A 145 7.22 2.52 -5.90
CA TYR A 145 8.00 3.76 -5.90
C TYR A 145 9.39 3.55 -5.30
N PRO A 146 10.46 3.86 -6.05
CA PRO A 146 11.80 3.84 -5.48
C PRO A 146 11.88 4.89 -4.37
N LYS A 147 12.42 4.50 -3.21
CA LYS A 147 12.62 5.43 -2.10
C LYS A 147 13.85 6.28 -2.37
N LEU A 148 13.70 7.60 -2.42
CA LEU A 148 14.83 8.52 -2.40
C LEU A 148 15.65 8.33 -1.10
N LYS A 149 16.92 7.95 -1.25
CA LYS A 149 17.85 7.80 -0.11
C LYS A 149 18.30 9.17 0.36
N LYS A 150 18.36 9.42 1.68
CA LYS A 150 18.95 10.63 2.25
C LYS A 150 20.43 10.74 1.92
N GLY A 151 20.95 11.96 1.81
CA GLY A 151 22.35 12.22 1.48
C GLY A 151 22.66 12.02 0.00
N GLN A 152 21.75 12.46 -0.88
CA GLN A 152 22.06 12.54 -2.31
C GLN A 152 23.15 13.59 -2.52
N SER A 153 23.98 13.40 -3.53
CA SER A 153 25.03 14.36 -3.88
C SER A 153 25.12 14.56 -5.39
N GLY A 154 25.79 15.65 -5.78
CA GLY A 154 25.97 16.01 -7.18
C GLY A 154 24.63 16.19 -7.90
N PHE A 155 24.43 15.41 -8.96
CA PHE A 155 23.27 15.52 -9.86
C PHE A 155 21.92 15.34 -9.16
N PHE A 156 21.84 14.52 -8.11
CA PHE A 156 20.60 14.20 -7.41
C PHE A 156 20.28 15.13 -6.22
N LEU A 157 21.17 16.07 -5.88
CA LEU A 157 20.99 16.97 -4.73
C LEU A 157 19.71 17.81 -4.84
N ILE A 158 19.32 18.20 -6.06
CA ILE A 158 18.09 18.95 -6.31
C ILE A 158 16.84 18.17 -5.89
N LEU A 159 16.86 16.83 -5.97
CA LEU A 159 15.74 15.99 -5.56
C LEU A 159 15.59 15.99 -4.05
N GLU A 160 16.70 16.00 -3.31
CA GLU A 160 16.66 16.06 -1.85
C GLU A 160 16.09 17.40 -1.36
N TRP A 161 16.35 18.50 -2.09
CA TRP A 161 15.78 19.81 -1.78
C TRP A 161 14.31 19.95 -2.20
N SER A 162 13.96 19.37 -3.34
CA SER A 162 12.66 19.60 -3.97
C SER A 162 11.62 18.56 -3.57
N MET A 163 12.03 17.34 -3.29
CA MET A 163 11.15 16.20 -3.06
C MET A 163 11.73 15.14 -2.10
N PRO A 164 12.15 15.51 -0.87
CA PRO A 164 12.64 14.56 0.11
C PRO A 164 11.59 13.48 0.39
N GLU A 165 12.03 12.22 0.42
CA GLU A 165 11.15 11.06 0.68
C GLU A 165 9.95 10.95 -0.30
N ASN A 166 10.11 11.44 -1.53
CA ASN A 166 9.10 11.44 -2.61
C ASN A 166 7.90 12.40 -2.38
N GLY A 167 8.02 13.37 -1.47
CA GLY A 167 7.01 14.41 -1.29
C GLY A 167 7.54 15.79 -1.64
N TYR A 168 6.81 16.56 -2.47
CA TYR A 168 7.20 17.93 -2.83
C TYR A 168 7.36 18.83 -1.60
N THR A 169 8.47 19.56 -1.53
CA THR A 169 8.63 20.69 -0.61
C THR A 169 7.98 21.94 -1.18
N ASN A 170 7.91 23.01 -0.38
CA ASN A 170 7.55 24.34 -0.87
C ASN A 170 8.50 24.80 -2.00
N LEU A 171 9.78 24.42 -1.93
CA LEU A 171 10.74 24.70 -2.99
C LEU A 171 10.41 23.91 -4.25
N GLY A 172 10.18 22.59 -4.14
CA GLY A 172 9.80 21.78 -5.29
C GLY A 172 8.52 22.28 -5.96
N THR A 173 7.50 22.63 -5.17
CA THR A 173 6.24 23.21 -5.68
C THR A 173 6.49 24.54 -6.39
N PHE A 174 7.35 25.39 -5.83
CA PHE A 174 7.73 26.66 -6.47
C PHE A 174 8.46 26.45 -7.79
N LEU A 175 9.42 25.51 -7.86
CA LEU A 175 10.14 25.18 -9.09
C LEU A 175 9.16 24.66 -10.16
N TRP A 176 8.29 23.73 -9.79
CA TRP A 176 7.27 23.17 -10.67
C TRP A 176 6.34 24.25 -11.23
N LEU A 177 5.85 25.18 -10.40
CA LEU A 177 5.03 26.32 -10.88
C LEU A 177 5.82 27.32 -11.73
N ALA A 178 7.10 27.53 -11.43
CA ALA A 178 7.87 28.58 -12.11
C ALA A 178 8.02 28.32 -13.62
N TYR A 179 8.16 27.07 -14.04
CA TYR A 179 8.24 26.68 -15.45
C TYR A 179 7.01 27.08 -16.28
N PRO A 180 5.78 26.62 -15.96
CA PRO A 180 4.58 26.98 -16.70
C PRO A 180 4.25 28.47 -16.61
N PHE A 181 4.45 29.10 -15.45
CA PHE A 181 4.27 30.56 -15.34
C PHE A 181 5.26 31.31 -16.23
N TYR A 182 6.54 30.96 -16.21
CA TYR A 182 7.52 31.50 -17.16
C TYR A 182 7.04 31.32 -18.60
N CYS A 183 6.59 30.12 -18.97
CA CYS A 183 6.10 29.82 -20.30
C CYS A 183 4.91 30.69 -20.73
N VAL A 184 3.89 30.83 -19.89
CA VAL A 184 2.69 31.61 -20.21
C VAL A 184 3.01 33.11 -20.33
N PHE A 185 3.74 33.67 -19.36
CA PHE A 185 4.06 35.10 -19.36
C PHE A 185 4.98 35.49 -20.51
N ARG A 186 6.00 34.68 -20.83
CA ARG A 186 6.85 34.93 -22.00
C ARG A 186 6.04 34.97 -23.28
N THR A 187 5.10 34.05 -23.45
CA THR A 187 4.26 34.01 -24.65
C THR A 187 3.37 35.26 -24.74
N LEU A 188 2.78 35.69 -23.63
CA LEU A 188 2.01 36.93 -23.58
C LEU A 188 2.86 38.16 -23.93
N GLU A 189 4.10 38.23 -23.44
CA GLU A 189 5.04 39.30 -23.78
C GLU A 189 5.30 39.36 -25.29
N TYR A 190 5.49 38.21 -25.94
CA TYR A 190 5.65 38.14 -27.40
C TYR A 190 4.36 38.50 -28.16
N CYS A 191 3.18 38.09 -27.66
CA CYS A 191 1.90 38.31 -28.34
C CYS A 191 1.54 39.78 -28.50
N TYR A 192 1.74 40.57 -27.45
CA TYR A 192 1.34 41.97 -27.40
C TYR A 192 2.52 42.91 -27.65
N GLY A 193 3.74 42.39 -27.67
CA GLY A 193 4.93 43.21 -27.62
C GLY A 193 5.00 44.02 -26.31
N TYR A 194 6.20 44.47 -25.98
CA TYR A 194 6.43 45.23 -24.74
C TYR A 194 5.59 46.52 -24.68
N TYR A 195 5.42 47.21 -25.81
CA TYR A 195 4.72 48.50 -25.87
C TYR A 195 3.19 48.37 -25.83
N GLU A 196 2.56 47.39 -26.49
CA GLU A 196 1.11 47.27 -26.41
C GLU A 196 0.66 46.71 -25.06
N LEU A 197 1.50 45.89 -24.40
CA LEU A 197 1.25 45.46 -23.01
C LEU A 197 1.25 46.64 -22.03
N VAL A 198 2.20 47.57 -22.17
CA VAL A 198 2.23 48.80 -21.36
C VAL A 198 1.04 49.71 -21.69
N ASN A 199 0.61 49.77 -22.95
CA ASN A 199 -0.56 50.55 -23.35
C ASN A 199 -1.90 49.92 -22.91
N MET A 200 -2.03 48.58 -22.92
CA MET A 200 -3.21 47.92 -22.34
C MET A 200 -3.25 48.05 -20.82
N ALA A 201 -2.09 47.95 -20.17
CA ALA A 201 -1.95 48.22 -18.75
C ALA A 201 -2.42 49.63 -18.40
N SER A 202 -1.96 50.66 -19.12
CA SER A 202 -2.36 52.05 -18.88
C SER A 202 -3.81 52.35 -19.24
N LEU A 203 -4.46 51.54 -20.09
CA LEU A 203 -5.88 51.66 -20.39
C LEU A 203 -6.78 51.10 -19.27
N LEU A 204 -6.28 50.07 -18.56
CA LEU A 204 -7.01 49.38 -17.49
C LEU A 204 -6.73 49.98 -16.11
N THR A 205 -5.65 50.75 -15.96
CA THR A 205 -5.14 51.17 -14.66
C THR A 205 -4.62 52.62 -14.68
N SER A 206 -4.68 53.31 -13.54
CA SER A 206 -4.12 54.66 -13.41
C SER A 206 -2.61 54.65 -13.69
N VAL A 207 -2.03 55.79 -14.12
CA VAL A 207 -0.62 55.92 -14.58
C VAL A 207 0.43 55.36 -13.59
N THR A 208 0.09 55.19 -12.30
CA THR A 208 0.96 54.56 -11.30
C THR A 208 1.08 53.02 -11.42
N GLU A 209 0.14 52.35 -12.09
CA GLU A 209 0.06 50.88 -12.19
C GLU A 209 0.71 50.30 -13.46
N SER A 210 1.00 51.11 -14.48
CA SER A 210 1.75 50.65 -15.66
C SER A 210 3.17 50.17 -15.32
N ASN A 211 3.77 50.74 -14.27
CA ASN A 211 5.05 50.28 -13.72
C ASN A 211 4.95 48.90 -13.06
N PHE A 212 3.79 48.55 -12.50
CA PHE A 212 3.58 47.26 -11.86
C PHE A 212 3.57 46.12 -12.88
N ILE A 213 2.80 46.26 -13.96
CA ILE A 213 2.74 45.23 -15.02
C ILE A 213 4.12 45.03 -15.65
N LEU A 214 4.83 46.12 -15.94
CA LEU A 214 6.20 46.02 -16.43
C LEU A 214 7.12 45.29 -15.43
N THR A 215 7.01 45.63 -14.15
CA THR A 215 7.77 44.95 -13.09
C THR A 215 7.44 43.46 -13.05
N VAL A 216 6.17 43.05 -13.23
CA VAL A 216 5.76 41.65 -13.29
C VAL A 216 6.42 40.92 -14.46
N PHE A 217 6.46 41.50 -15.66
CA PHE A 217 7.13 40.88 -16.82
C PHE A 217 8.65 40.81 -16.67
N LEU A 218 9.28 41.84 -16.10
CA LEU A 218 10.72 41.84 -15.81
C LEU A 218 11.07 40.81 -14.73
N LEU A 219 10.29 40.77 -13.64
CA LEU A 219 10.42 39.73 -12.62
C LEU A 219 10.22 38.36 -13.25
N ASN A 220 9.19 38.13 -14.07
CA ASN A 220 9.01 36.86 -14.75
C ASN A 220 10.26 36.47 -15.57
N ARG A 221 10.80 37.39 -16.38
CA ARG A 221 11.97 37.14 -17.23
C ARG A 221 13.20 36.71 -16.44
N TYR A 222 13.51 37.41 -15.35
CA TYR A 222 14.77 37.19 -14.62
C TYR A 222 14.62 36.29 -13.39
N PHE A 223 13.49 36.37 -12.69
CA PHE A 223 13.21 35.65 -11.47
C PHE A 223 12.71 34.23 -11.72
N LEU A 224 11.86 34.00 -12.74
CA LEU A 224 11.31 32.65 -12.99
C LEU A 224 12.16 31.81 -13.95
N PHE A 225 13.06 32.41 -14.74
CA PHE A 225 13.88 31.66 -15.68
C PHE A 225 14.78 30.62 -15.00
N LEU A 226 15.52 31.02 -13.96
CA LEU A 226 16.41 30.10 -13.24
C LEU A 226 15.63 28.99 -12.51
N PRO A 227 14.54 29.27 -11.77
CA PRO A 227 13.66 28.24 -11.24
C PRO A 227 13.08 27.30 -12.31
N ALA A 228 12.67 27.82 -13.47
CA ALA A 228 12.18 26.99 -14.58
C ALA A 228 13.26 26.03 -15.11
N LEU A 229 14.52 26.48 -15.22
CA LEU A 229 15.64 25.62 -15.57
C LEU A 229 15.93 24.57 -14.49
N LEU A 230 15.86 24.95 -13.22
CA LEU A 230 16.06 24.04 -12.09
C LEU A 230 14.94 22.98 -12.02
N TYR A 231 13.72 23.31 -12.43
CA TYR A 231 12.64 22.35 -12.57
C TYR A 231 12.95 21.28 -13.63
N ILE A 232 13.35 21.68 -14.84
CA ILE A 232 13.75 20.72 -15.89
C ILE A 232 14.91 19.83 -15.40
N TRP A 233 15.86 20.41 -14.65
CA TRP A 233 16.93 19.63 -14.02
C TRP A 233 16.38 18.64 -12.99
N CYS A 234 15.41 19.06 -12.17
CA CYS A 234 14.73 18.20 -11.20
C CYS A 234 14.07 17.00 -11.90
N GLU A 235 13.33 17.22 -12.98
CA GLU A 235 12.68 16.15 -13.76
C GLU A 235 13.68 15.18 -14.36
N LEU A 236 14.79 15.68 -14.91
CA LEU A 236 15.85 14.82 -15.44
C LEU A 236 16.52 13.99 -14.32
N ALA A 237 16.76 14.61 -13.17
CA ALA A 237 17.30 13.92 -12.00
C ALA A 237 16.34 12.83 -11.50
N TYR A 238 15.04 13.12 -11.50
CA TYR A 238 14.01 12.19 -11.07
C TYR A 238 13.90 11.00 -12.02
N GLY A 239 13.83 11.24 -13.34
CA GLY A 239 13.84 10.18 -14.35
C GLY A 239 15.09 9.28 -14.24
N ALA A 240 16.28 9.88 -14.08
CA ALA A 240 17.50 9.11 -13.86
C ALA A 240 17.47 8.28 -12.57
N HIS A 241 16.85 8.80 -11.50
CA HIS A 241 16.67 8.08 -10.25
C HIS A 241 15.75 6.87 -10.42
N ILE A 242 14.61 7.04 -11.11
CA ILE A 242 13.68 5.94 -11.40
C ILE A 242 14.40 4.86 -12.20
N ILE A 243 15.05 5.22 -13.32
CA ILE A 243 15.75 4.26 -14.18
C ILE A 243 16.84 3.50 -13.41
N ARG A 244 17.64 4.20 -12.59
CA ARG A 244 18.69 3.57 -11.78
C ARG A 244 18.14 2.61 -10.73
N SER A 245 16.96 2.91 -10.22
CA SER A 245 16.30 2.15 -9.17
C SER A 245 15.29 1.14 -9.72
N TRP A 246 15.18 1.03 -11.05
CA TRP A 246 14.23 0.16 -11.71
C TRP A 246 14.61 -1.30 -11.52
N ILE A 247 13.69 -2.09 -10.98
CA ILE A 247 13.83 -3.53 -10.81
C ILE A 247 12.64 -4.19 -11.51
N GLU A 248 12.87 -4.74 -12.70
CA GLU A 248 11.88 -5.60 -13.37
C GLU A 248 11.88 -6.95 -12.65
N ILE A 249 10.70 -7.39 -12.17
CA ILE A 249 10.58 -8.75 -11.64
C ILE A 249 10.91 -9.71 -12.77
N SER A 250 11.79 -10.68 -12.50
CA SER A 250 12.05 -11.74 -13.46
C SER A 250 10.74 -12.38 -13.90
N LYS A 251 10.42 -12.32 -15.20
CA LYS A 251 9.27 -13.01 -15.81
C LYS A 251 9.33 -14.54 -15.67
N THR A 252 10.44 -15.09 -15.17
CA THR A 252 10.64 -16.53 -15.00
C THR A 252 10.07 -17.12 -13.73
N THR A 253 9.70 -16.31 -12.73
CA THR A 253 8.91 -16.79 -11.59
C THR A 253 7.47 -16.38 -11.81
N LYS A 254 6.66 -17.30 -12.35
CA LYS A 254 5.23 -17.27 -12.04
C LYS A 254 5.16 -17.23 -10.51
N PRO A 255 4.56 -16.21 -9.88
CA PRO A 255 4.05 -16.41 -8.55
C PRO A 255 2.95 -17.47 -8.76
N SER A 256 3.25 -18.73 -8.43
CA SER A 256 2.19 -19.67 -8.16
C SER A 256 1.35 -19.07 -7.02
N ALA A 257 0.13 -19.55 -6.83
CA ALA A 257 -0.65 -19.18 -5.64
C ALA A 257 0.08 -19.51 -4.29
N GLU A 258 1.32 -20.03 -4.35
CA GLU A 258 2.21 -20.40 -3.25
C GLU A 258 3.23 -19.31 -2.90
N GLU A 259 3.29 -18.17 -3.61
CA GLU A 259 4.31 -17.12 -3.38
C GLU A 259 3.74 -15.85 -2.72
N ILE A 260 2.87 -16.02 -1.71
CA ILE A 260 2.73 -14.98 -0.68
C ILE A 260 3.90 -15.18 0.30
N VAL A 261 5.05 -14.61 -0.04
CA VAL A 261 6.24 -14.66 0.80
C VAL A 261 6.07 -13.65 1.94
N TYR A 262 5.57 -14.12 3.07
CA TYR A 262 5.79 -13.45 4.34
C TYR A 262 7.23 -13.76 4.75
N ASP A 263 8.14 -12.82 4.54
CA ASP A 263 9.50 -12.85 5.10
C ASP A 263 9.76 -11.53 5.83
N ASP A 264 8.94 -11.28 6.85
CA ASP A 264 8.96 -10.04 7.63
C ASP A 264 10.07 -10.03 8.70
N VAL A 265 10.90 -11.08 8.71
CA VAL A 265 11.91 -11.35 9.76
C VAL A 265 13.29 -10.79 9.40
N THR A 266 13.49 -10.27 8.19
CA THR A 266 14.77 -9.63 7.83
C THR A 266 14.90 -8.24 8.45
N GLY A 267 15.36 -8.18 9.71
CA GLY A 267 15.86 -6.96 10.36
C GLY A 267 14.87 -6.17 11.22
N SER A 268 13.63 -6.64 11.38
CA SER A 268 12.70 -6.07 12.36
C SER A 268 13.00 -6.66 13.76
N VAL A 269 12.95 -5.81 14.79
CA VAL A 269 13.31 -6.20 16.17
C VAL A 269 12.24 -7.09 16.81
N MET A 270 11.02 -7.16 16.26
CA MET A 270 9.95 -8.06 16.71
C MET A 270 8.92 -8.38 15.63
N GLY A 271 8.48 -9.65 15.63
CA GLY A 271 7.21 -10.11 15.09
C GLY A 271 7.11 -10.24 13.58
N GLY A 272 5.98 -10.79 13.15
CA GLY A 272 5.65 -11.03 11.74
C GLY A 272 5.26 -12.48 11.48
N PHE A 273 5.08 -12.79 10.19
CA PHE A 273 4.80 -14.14 9.73
C PHE A 273 5.93 -14.64 8.82
N ILE A 274 6.21 -15.93 8.89
CA ILE A 274 7.11 -16.66 7.98
C ILE A 274 6.32 -17.78 7.29
N HIS A 275 6.46 -17.90 5.97
CA HIS A 275 5.86 -18.97 5.18
C HIS A 275 6.83 -20.14 4.95
N TYR A 276 6.47 -21.35 5.37
CA TYR A 276 7.30 -22.56 5.24
C TYR A 276 6.82 -23.56 4.16
N GLY A 277 5.91 -23.15 3.28
CA GLY A 277 5.37 -23.98 2.21
C GLY A 277 4.10 -24.73 2.61
N ILE A 278 3.72 -25.73 1.80
CA ILE A 278 2.50 -26.51 2.00
C ILE A 278 2.80 -27.82 2.72
N LEU A 279 1.91 -28.20 3.64
CA LEU A 279 2.00 -29.45 4.38
C LEU A 279 1.83 -30.67 3.46
N PRO A 280 2.61 -31.75 3.60
CA PRO A 280 2.38 -33.00 2.87
C PRO A 280 0.97 -33.56 3.04
N SER A 281 0.36 -34.07 1.96
CA SER A 281 -1.04 -34.55 1.94
C SER A 281 -1.38 -35.56 3.04
N SER A 282 -0.46 -36.47 3.39
CA SER A 282 -0.68 -37.44 4.48
C SER A 282 -0.94 -36.76 5.84
N TYR A 283 -0.28 -35.63 6.10
CA TYR A 283 -0.50 -34.87 7.32
C TYR A 283 -1.72 -33.94 7.22
N GLN A 284 -2.08 -33.50 6.01
CA GLN A 284 -3.33 -32.77 5.78
C GLN A 284 -4.53 -33.64 6.17
N THR A 285 -4.57 -34.89 5.68
CA THR A 285 -5.62 -35.86 6.02
C THR A 285 -5.67 -36.14 7.52
N LEU A 286 -4.52 -36.36 8.15
CA LEU A 286 -4.45 -36.56 9.61
C LEU A 286 -5.09 -35.39 10.39
N LEU A 287 -4.76 -34.14 10.04
CA LEU A 287 -5.35 -32.97 10.70
C LEU A 287 -6.86 -32.83 10.42
N GLN A 288 -7.35 -33.26 9.26
CA GLN A 288 -8.79 -33.23 8.96
C GLN A 288 -9.56 -34.32 9.73
N ASP A 289 -9.00 -35.52 9.82
CA ASP A 289 -9.60 -36.66 10.52
C ASP A 289 -9.73 -36.35 12.02
N ILE A 290 -8.66 -35.85 12.64
CA ILE A 290 -8.65 -35.46 14.05
C ILE A 290 -9.68 -34.35 14.32
N TYR A 291 -9.78 -33.36 13.43
CA TYR A 291 -10.75 -32.30 13.58
C TYR A 291 -12.19 -32.83 13.50
N THR A 292 -12.46 -33.75 12.56
CA THR A 292 -13.77 -34.40 12.40
C THR A 292 -14.14 -35.18 13.68
N ASP A 293 -13.19 -35.93 14.24
CA ASP A 293 -13.38 -36.65 15.50
C ASP A 293 -13.67 -35.72 16.68
N LEU A 294 -12.97 -34.58 16.75
CA LEU A 294 -13.23 -33.56 17.77
C LEU A 294 -14.63 -32.96 17.64
N GLN A 295 -15.08 -32.66 16.43
CA GLN A 295 -16.44 -32.15 16.21
C GLN A 295 -17.52 -33.16 16.62
N LEU A 296 -17.28 -34.47 16.42
CA LEU A 296 -18.19 -35.52 16.85
C LEU A 296 -18.22 -35.67 18.37
N LYS A 297 -17.04 -35.67 19.02
CA LYS A 297 -16.90 -35.84 20.47
C LYS A 297 -17.41 -34.64 21.26
N LEU A 298 -17.18 -33.43 20.75
CA LEU A 298 -17.51 -32.17 21.42
C LEU A 298 -18.75 -31.51 20.81
N HIS A 299 -19.66 -32.29 20.22
CA HIS A 299 -20.74 -31.79 19.38
C HIS A 299 -21.57 -30.67 20.03
N THR A 300 -21.91 -30.83 21.31
CA THR A 300 -22.75 -29.88 22.05
C THR A 300 -22.00 -28.58 22.33
N GLU A 301 -20.80 -28.68 22.87
CA GLU A 301 -19.90 -27.58 23.20
C GLU A 301 -19.49 -26.80 21.95
N TYR A 302 -19.19 -27.53 20.87
CA TYR A 302 -18.85 -26.96 19.58
C TYR A 302 -20.00 -26.14 18.98
N LYS A 303 -21.23 -26.66 19.01
CA LYS A 303 -22.42 -25.91 18.57
C LYS A 303 -22.67 -24.66 19.41
N LEU A 304 -22.47 -24.77 20.73
CA LEU A 304 -22.60 -23.64 21.63
C LEU A 304 -21.55 -22.56 21.30
N ALA A 305 -20.29 -22.93 21.16
CA ALA A 305 -19.21 -22.01 20.82
C ALA A 305 -19.42 -21.32 19.46
N LEU A 306 -19.88 -22.05 18.43
CA LEU A 306 -20.25 -21.46 17.14
C LEU A 306 -21.37 -20.41 17.27
N SER A 307 -22.33 -20.62 18.17
CA SER A 307 -23.45 -19.71 18.35
C SER A 307 -23.04 -18.35 18.96
N GLU A 308 -21.91 -18.30 19.67
CA GLU A 308 -21.37 -17.07 20.26
C GLU A 308 -20.79 -16.11 19.21
N ARG A 309 -20.50 -16.59 17.99
CA ARG A 309 -19.89 -15.80 16.90
C ARG A 309 -18.62 -15.07 17.34
N LYS A 310 -17.78 -15.76 18.11
CA LYS A 310 -16.47 -15.28 18.55
C LYS A 310 -15.41 -16.28 18.13
N VAL A 311 -14.18 -15.81 17.98
CA VAL A 311 -13.03 -16.70 17.83
C VAL A 311 -12.92 -17.56 19.08
N PHE A 312 -12.72 -18.86 18.92
CA PHE A 312 -12.49 -19.78 20.03
C PHE A 312 -11.47 -20.85 19.63
N TRP A 313 -10.91 -21.51 20.64
CA TRP A 313 -9.95 -22.59 20.45
C TRP A 313 -10.36 -23.87 21.17
N ILE A 314 -9.89 -24.98 20.62
CA ILE A 314 -10.03 -26.34 21.14
C ILE A 314 -8.63 -26.84 21.43
N ASN A 315 -8.26 -26.83 22.71
CA ASN A 315 -6.97 -27.33 23.18
C ASN A 315 -6.96 -28.87 23.14
N ILE A 316 -6.07 -29.48 22.35
CA ILE A 316 -5.87 -30.94 22.39
C ILE A 316 -4.89 -31.28 23.51
N TRP A 317 -3.82 -30.50 23.59
CA TRP A 317 -2.81 -30.59 24.63
C TRP A 317 -2.37 -29.18 25.00
N GLN A 318 -2.19 -28.94 26.29
CA GLN A 318 -1.71 -27.66 26.82
C GLN A 318 -0.87 -27.92 28.06
N ARG A 319 0.23 -27.18 28.18
CA ARG A 319 1.13 -27.18 29.34
C ARG A 319 0.48 -26.42 30.50
N THR A 320 -0.46 -27.05 31.19
CA THR A 320 -1.15 -26.47 32.35
C THR A 320 -0.61 -27.02 33.67
N GLY A 321 -0.19 -26.14 34.57
CA GLY A 321 0.04 -26.42 35.99
C GLY A 321 0.60 -27.81 36.35
N LYS A 322 -0.22 -28.63 37.02
CA LYS A 322 0.13 -30.00 37.50
C LYS A 322 -0.34 -31.11 36.54
N LYS A 323 -1.03 -30.80 35.45
CA LYS A 323 -1.61 -31.78 34.53
C LYS A 323 -0.93 -31.68 33.18
N THR A 324 0.02 -32.56 32.94
CA THR A 324 0.59 -32.80 31.61
C THR A 324 -0.15 -33.98 30.99
N GLY A 325 -0.98 -33.73 29.97
CA GLY A 325 -1.71 -34.80 29.30
C GLY A 325 -2.65 -34.26 28.22
N LEU A 326 -3.05 -35.13 27.31
CA LEU A 326 -4.08 -34.83 26.32
C LEU A 326 -5.39 -34.48 27.05
N MET A 327 -6.02 -33.40 26.65
CA MET A 327 -7.34 -33.01 27.15
C MET A 327 -8.46 -33.82 26.49
N VAL A 328 -8.19 -34.35 25.29
CA VAL A 328 -9.09 -35.24 24.54
C VAL A 328 -8.29 -36.41 23.96
N GLU A 329 -8.66 -37.63 24.29
CA GLU A 329 -8.06 -38.83 23.70
C GLU A 329 -8.79 -39.22 22.41
N PHE A 330 -8.02 -39.56 21.38
CA PHE A 330 -8.47 -40.13 20.11
C PHE A 330 -7.40 -41.10 19.59
N ASP A 331 -7.78 -42.01 18.68
CA ASP A 331 -6.94 -43.13 18.25
C ASP A 331 -5.60 -42.67 17.65
N GLN A 332 -5.61 -41.49 17.03
CA GLN A 332 -4.45 -40.89 16.36
C GLN A 332 -3.67 -39.90 17.25
N SER A 333 -3.99 -39.77 18.55
CA SER A 333 -3.41 -38.73 19.43
C SER A 333 -1.90 -38.86 19.58
N ARG A 334 -1.39 -40.09 19.70
CA ARG A 334 0.05 -40.36 19.73
C ARG A 334 0.73 -39.97 18.41
N GLN A 335 0.10 -40.26 17.28
CA GLN A 335 0.63 -39.89 15.97
C GLN A 335 0.67 -38.37 15.78
N LEU A 336 -0.35 -37.66 16.27
CA LEU A 336 -0.36 -36.19 16.28
C LEU A 336 0.75 -35.63 17.17
N ASP A 337 0.91 -36.14 18.39
CA ASP A 337 1.92 -35.65 19.33
C ASP A 337 3.35 -35.82 18.79
N GLU A 338 3.65 -36.99 18.21
CA GLU A 338 4.94 -37.27 17.53
C GLU A 338 5.17 -36.30 16.36
N LEU A 339 4.12 -35.98 15.60
CA LEU A 339 4.17 -35.04 14.48
C LEU A 339 4.40 -33.59 14.95
N VAL A 340 3.72 -33.17 16.01
CA VAL A 340 3.88 -31.83 16.61
C VAL A 340 5.32 -31.64 17.09
N HIS A 341 5.89 -32.60 17.81
CA HIS A 341 7.29 -32.52 18.25
C HIS A 341 8.26 -32.47 17.07
N LYS A 342 7.99 -33.23 16.00
CA LYS A 342 8.78 -33.18 14.75
C LYS A 342 8.69 -31.81 14.08
N TRP A 343 7.51 -31.18 14.04
CA TRP A 343 7.34 -29.83 13.48
C TRP A 343 7.98 -28.76 14.36
N MET A 344 7.86 -28.88 15.68
CA MET A 344 8.56 -28.00 16.62
C MET A 344 10.07 -28.04 16.37
N ALA A 345 10.66 -29.23 16.27
CA ALA A 345 12.08 -29.41 15.96
C ALA A 345 12.49 -28.90 14.57
N LYS A 346 11.56 -28.80 13.63
CA LYS A 346 11.80 -28.27 12.29
C LYS A 346 11.79 -26.73 12.25
N TYR A 347 10.90 -26.09 13.01
CA TYR A 347 10.61 -24.65 12.90
C TYR A 347 11.20 -23.80 14.04
N TYR A 348 11.71 -24.45 15.08
CA TYR A 348 12.32 -23.81 16.24
C TYR A 348 13.61 -24.51 16.66
N ASP A 349 14.47 -23.75 17.33
CA ASP A 349 15.53 -24.33 18.14
C ASP A 349 14.92 -24.85 19.46
N VAL A 350 14.76 -26.17 19.56
CA VAL A 350 14.18 -26.85 20.73
C VAL A 350 15.05 -26.73 21.99
N SER A 351 16.30 -26.29 21.86
CA SER A 351 17.13 -25.94 23.00
C SER A 351 16.68 -24.62 23.64
N GLU A 352 16.04 -23.72 22.87
CA GLU A 352 15.62 -22.38 23.28
C GLU A 352 14.11 -22.27 23.61
N VAL A 353 13.29 -23.19 23.11
CA VAL A 353 11.83 -23.14 23.30
C VAL A 353 11.27 -24.36 24.04
N LEU A 354 10.10 -24.19 24.65
CA LEU A 354 9.27 -25.27 25.19
C LEU A 354 7.95 -25.32 24.43
N LEU A 355 7.46 -26.52 24.16
CA LEU A 355 6.10 -26.72 23.68
C LEU A 355 5.13 -26.21 24.74
N ASP A 356 4.20 -25.38 24.31
CA ASP A 356 3.19 -24.79 25.17
C ASP A 356 1.82 -25.44 24.97
N GLY A 357 1.42 -25.61 23.72
CA GLY A 357 0.10 -26.12 23.38
C GLY A 357 -0.03 -26.52 21.93
N TYR A 358 -1.05 -27.32 21.63
CA TYR A 358 -1.52 -27.50 20.25
C TYR A 358 -3.00 -27.87 20.22
N GLY A 359 -3.66 -27.47 19.13
CA GLY A 359 -5.11 -27.60 19.00
C GLY A 359 -5.65 -26.95 17.73
N TYR A 360 -6.93 -26.59 17.75
CA TYR A 360 -7.58 -25.87 16.66
C TYR A 360 -8.08 -24.50 17.11
N ILE A 361 -7.96 -23.52 16.23
CA ILE A 361 -8.60 -22.21 16.36
C ILE A 361 -9.67 -22.11 15.27
N LEU A 362 -10.87 -21.71 15.69
CA LEU A 362 -11.97 -21.38 14.80
C LEU A 362 -12.28 -19.89 14.86
N ASN A 363 -12.47 -19.31 13.68
CA ASN A 363 -13.07 -18.01 13.48
C ASN A 363 -14.40 -18.21 12.74
N PRO A 364 -15.54 -18.32 13.46
CA PRO A 364 -16.84 -18.64 12.87
C PRO A 364 -17.29 -17.59 11.85
N ARG A 365 -18.10 -17.97 10.87
CA ARG A 365 -18.72 -17.03 9.94
C ARG A 365 -19.50 -15.96 10.70
N ASN A 366 -19.37 -14.70 10.28
CA ASN A 366 -19.96 -13.51 10.90
C ASN A 366 -19.50 -13.30 12.34
N SER A 367 -18.28 -13.71 12.66
CA SER A 367 -17.69 -13.50 13.97
C SER A 367 -17.36 -12.03 14.23
N GLU A 368 -17.21 -11.68 15.50
CA GLU A 368 -16.63 -10.40 15.91
C GLU A 368 -15.11 -10.38 15.68
N ALA A 369 -14.57 -9.20 15.36
CA ALA A 369 -13.13 -8.99 15.29
C ALA A 369 -12.53 -8.97 16.70
N GLN A 370 -11.33 -9.54 16.86
CA GLN A 370 -10.57 -9.42 18.11
C GLN A 370 -9.92 -8.03 18.19
N MET A 371 -9.58 -7.61 19.41
CA MET A 371 -8.67 -6.48 19.61
C MET A 371 -7.23 -6.91 19.28
N PHE A 372 -6.36 -5.95 18.99
CA PHE A 372 -4.92 -6.25 18.86
C PHE A 372 -4.36 -6.70 20.21
N HIS A 373 -3.70 -7.85 20.22
CA HIS A 373 -3.17 -8.50 21.41
C HIS A 373 -1.83 -9.21 21.10
N LEU A 374 -1.21 -9.72 22.17
CA LEU A 374 -0.17 -10.74 22.15
C LEU A 374 -0.76 -12.03 22.72
N ASP A 375 -0.24 -13.18 22.29
CA ASP A 375 -0.53 -14.47 22.92
C ASP A 375 0.15 -14.50 24.30
N TYR A 376 -0.48 -13.91 25.31
CA TYR A 376 -0.01 -13.76 26.70
C TYR A 376 1.22 -12.86 26.89
N THR A 377 2.33 -13.11 26.19
CA THR A 377 3.59 -12.34 26.32
C THR A 377 4.36 -12.27 25.00
N ILE A 378 5.47 -11.50 24.99
CA ILE A 378 6.38 -11.43 23.84
C ILE A 378 7.18 -12.71 23.60
N ASP A 379 7.17 -13.63 24.55
CA ASP A 379 7.95 -14.87 24.48
C ASP A 379 7.19 -16.01 23.80
N TYR A 380 5.98 -15.75 23.30
CA TYR A 380 5.17 -16.71 22.56
C TYR A 380 5.37 -16.60 21.05
N SER A 381 5.40 -17.76 20.41
CA SER A 381 5.36 -17.91 18.96
C SER A 381 4.46 -19.08 18.62
N THR A 382 3.77 -18.99 17.48
CA THR A 382 2.77 -19.98 17.10
C THR A 382 2.96 -20.38 15.65
N VAL A 383 3.00 -21.69 15.37
CA VAL A 383 2.85 -22.22 14.02
C VAL A 383 1.37 -22.43 13.75
N PHE A 384 0.84 -21.79 12.72
CA PHE A 384 -0.51 -21.96 12.20
C PHE A 384 -0.51 -22.78 10.91
N ILE A 385 -1.46 -23.69 10.81
CA ILE A 385 -1.74 -24.49 9.62
C ILE A 385 -3.23 -24.36 9.31
N PRO A 386 -3.67 -23.40 8.47
CA PRO A 386 -5.06 -23.31 8.02
C PRO A 386 -5.55 -24.61 7.38
N LEU A 387 -6.72 -25.09 7.77
CA LEU A 387 -7.44 -26.18 7.08
C LEU A 387 -8.40 -25.64 6.01
N THR A 388 -8.74 -24.36 6.12
CA THR A 388 -9.56 -23.58 5.17
C THR A 388 -8.78 -22.35 4.72
N ALA A 389 -9.09 -21.79 3.55
CA ALA A 389 -8.35 -20.64 3.05
C ALA A 389 -8.44 -19.43 4.00
N ILE A 390 -7.32 -18.73 4.19
CA ILE A 390 -7.27 -17.43 4.85
C ILE A 390 -7.34 -16.36 3.76
N SER A 391 -8.43 -15.60 3.72
CA SER A 391 -8.71 -14.55 2.72
C SER A 391 -8.57 -13.16 3.34
N HIS A 392 -8.66 -12.10 2.52
CA HIS A 392 -8.72 -10.73 3.03
C HIS A 392 -9.94 -10.45 3.94
N ASN A 393 -10.99 -11.26 3.82
CA ASN A 393 -12.26 -11.13 4.53
C ASN A 393 -12.31 -11.93 5.83
N ASN A 394 -11.31 -12.76 6.11
CA ASN A 394 -11.24 -13.55 7.33
C ASN A 394 -9.84 -13.61 7.95
N ALA A 395 -8.89 -12.78 7.48
CA ALA A 395 -7.47 -12.83 7.82
C ALA A 395 -7.11 -12.68 9.31
N VAL A 396 -5.86 -13.03 9.64
CA VAL A 396 -5.18 -12.47 10.81
C VAL A 396 -4.52 -11.16 10.40
N GLN A 397 -4.84 -10.06 11.08
CA GLN A 397 -4.11 -8.82 10.96
C GLN A 397 -2.96 -8.79 11.96
N TYR A 398 -1.81 -8.27 11.55
CA TYR A 398 -0.65 -8.13 12.43
C TYR A 398 0.08 -6.80 12.19
N ILE A 399 0.81 -6.36 13.19
CA ILE A 399 1.54 -5.09 13.17
C ILE A 399 3.02 -5.36 12.90
N ILE A 400 3.57 -4.64 11.93
CA ILE A 400 5.01 -4.49 11.76
C ILE A 400 5.40 -3.07 12.20
N PRO A 401 6.05 -2.91 13.37
CA PRO A 401 6.54 -1.61 13.81
C PRO A 401 7.58 -1.04 12.84
N SER A 402 7.69 0.29 12.77
CA SER A 402 8.82 0.93 12.07
C SER A 402 10.16 0.46 12.67
N SER A 403 11.21 0.34 11.85
CA SER A 403 12.57 0.04 12.32
C SER A 403 13.12 1.07 13.32
N SER A 404 12.51 2.26 13.39
CA SER A 404 12.83 3.31 14.36
C SER A 404 12.10 3.15 15.71
N THR A 405 11.22 2.17 15.87
CA THR A 405 10.44 1.96 17.10
C THR A 405 11.37 1.49 18.22
N SER A 406 11.45 2.24 19.32
CA SER A 406 12.31 1.86 20.45
C SER A 406 11.74 0.65 21.19
N SER A 407 12.62 -0.18 21.76
CA SER A 407 12.22 -1.33 22.60
C SER A 407 11.41 -0.90 23.83
N THR A 408 11.76 0.22 24.47
CA THR A 408 11.03 0.76 25.63
C THR A 408 9.57 1.10 25.30
N MET A 409 9.34 1.67 24.12
CA MET A 409 7.99 2.03 23.65
C MET A 409 7.16 0.79 23.33
N LEU A 410 7.78 -0.20 22.70
CA LEU A 410 7.13 -1.49 22.47
C LEU A 410 6.72 -2.14 23.80
N LEU A 411 7.63 -2.13 24.79
CA LEU A 411 7.36 -2.61 26.15
C LEU A 411 6.23 -1.82 26.86
N ASP A 412 6.12 -0.51 26.63
CA ASP A 412 5.01 0.29 27.18
C ASP A 412 3.67 -0.03 26.53
N ALA A 413 3.65 -0.18 25.19
CA ALA A 413 2.44 -0.51 24.44
C ALA A 413 1.88 -1.89 24.81
N ILE A 414 2.74 -2.83 25.20
CA ILE A 414 2.37 -4.21 25.56
C ILE A 414 2.15 -4.42 27.06
N LYS A 415 2.13 -3.35 27.87
CA LYS A 415 1.85 -3.45 29.32
C LYS A 415 0.56 -4.21 29.61
N ASN A 416 -0.42 -4.12 28.71
CA ASN A 416 -1.60 -4.97 28.70
C ASN A 416 -1.57 -5.82 27.41
N PRO A 417 -1.06 -7.06 27.45
CA PRO A 417 -0.93 -7.90 26.27
C PRO A 417 -2.28 -8.23 25.61
N ASP A 418 -3.39 -8.19 26.36
CA ASP A 418 -4.73 -8.53 25.85
C ASP A 418 -5.41 -7.39 25.10
N CYS A 419 -4.90 -6.16 25.25
CA CYS A 419 -5.45 -4.97 24.60
C CYS A 419 -4.34 -3.95 24.35
N ILE A 420 -3.69 -4.07 23.19
CA ILE A 420 -2.61 -3.20 22.78
C ILE A 420 -3.16 -1.85 22.32
N ASP A 421 -2.73 -0.78 22.99
CA ASP A 421 -3.03 0.60 22.61
C ASP A 421 -2.13 1.03 21.45
N LEU A 422 -2.58 0.79 20.22
CA LEU A 422 -1.85 1.17 19.01
C LEU A 422 -1.60 2.68 18.90
N SER A 423 -2.35 3.54 19.60
CA SER A 423 -2.12 4.98 19.57
C SER A 423 -0.80 5.35 20.27
N ARG A 424 -0.39 4.57 21.28
CA ARG A 424 0.92 4.73 21.91
C ARG A 424 2.05 4.34 20.98
N LEU A 425 1.82 3.38 20.08
CA LEU A 425 2.78 3.02 19.03
C LEU A 425 2.99 4.13 17.99
N LEU A 426 2.16 5.19 17.96
CA LEU A 426 2.32 6.33 17.04
C LEU A 426 2.99 7.55 17.66
N LYS A 427 3.03 7.67 19.00
CA LYS A 427 3.46 8.92 19.66
C LYS A 427 4.91 9.31 19.35
N ASP A 428 5.79 8.32 19.19
CA ASP A 428 7.22 8.54 18.88
C ASP A 428 7.71 7.72 17.66
N GLY A 429 6.84 6.89 17.08
CA GLY A 429 7.11 6.12 15.86
C GLY A 429 6.36 6.74 14.68
N ASN A 430 7.08 7.08 13.60
CA ASN A 430 6.47 7.77 12.45
C ASN A 430 5.28 7.01 11.84
N TYR A 431 5.27 5.67 11.91
CA TYR A 431 4.17 4.82 11.45
C TYR A 431 4.36 3.36 11.94
N TYR A 432 3.29 2.58 11.87
CA TYR A 432 3.35 1.11 11.84
C TYR A 432 2.60 0.61 10.61
N SER A 433 2.93 -0.59 10.13
CA SER A 433 2.21 -1.25 9.04
C SER A 433 1.26 -2.28 9.61
N VAL A 434 -0.05 -2.14 9.30
CA VAL A 434 -1.02 -3.22 9.50
C VAL A 434 -1.00 -4.10 8.27
N ARG A 435 -0.71 -5.38 8.47
CA ARG A 435 -0.67 -6.38 7.40
C ARG A 435 -1.72 -7.44 7.61
N GLN A 436 -2.12 -8.12 6.54
CA GLN A 436 -3.02 -9.26 6.60
C GLN A 436 -2.28 -10.53 6.18
N CYS A 437 -2.40 -11.58 6.99
CA CYS A 437 -2.00 -12.93 6.64
C CYS A 437 -3.12 -13.57 5.80
N VAL A 438 -2.79 -13.96 4.57
CA VAL A 438 -3.64 -14.57 3.53
C VAL A 438 -2.87 -15.79 3.06
N ALA A 439 -3.52 -16.94 3.03
CA ALA A 439 -2.87 -18.21 2.77
C ALA A 439 -3.85 -19.24 2.23
N THR A 440 -3.36 -20.11 1.36
CA THR A 440 -4.10 -21.29 0.92
C THR A 440 -4.23 -22.31 2.06
N PRO A 441 -5.20 -23.23 1.99
CA PRO A 441 -5.26 -24.36 2.93
C PRO A 441 -3.94 -25.12 2.99
N PHE A 442 -3.60 -25.56 4.19
CA PHE A 442 -2.43 -26.36 4.57
C PHE A 442 -1.08 -25.69 4.38
N THR A 443 -1.06 -24.39 4.11
CA THR A 443 0.15 -23.59 4.23
C THR A 443 0.66 -23.62 5.67
N VAL A 444 1.96 -23.80 5.88
CA VAL A 444 2.60 -23.71 7.20
C VAL A 444 3.07 -22.28 7.43
N LEU A 445 2.45 -21.61 8.38
CA LEU A 445 2.70 -20.22 8.75
C LEU A 445 3.31 -20.19 10.14
N LYS A 446 4.43 -19.52 10.34
CA LYS A 446 4.97 -19.27 11.68
C LYS A 446 4.80 -17.80 12.03
N MET A 447 4.03 -17.52 13.06
CA MET A 447 3.96 -16.21 13.69
C MET A 447 5.13 -16.07 14.66
N ASP A 448 6.01 -15.10 14.43
CA ASP A 448 7.24 -14.96 15.22
C ASP A 448 6.97 -14.35 16.61
N PHE A 449 7.97 -14.42 17.47
CA PHE A 449 7.90 -13.93 18.85
C PHE A 449 7.51 -12.44 18.92
N GLY A 450 6.56 -12.12 19.81
CA GLY A 450 6.13 -10.75 20.06
C GLY A 450 5.27 -10.14 18.95
N THR A 451 4.71 -10.95 18.05
CA THR A 451 3.82 -10.46 16.99
C THR A 451 2.51 -9.93 17.58
N ILE A 452 2.31 -8.61 17.52
CA ILE A 452 1.02 -7.98 17.85
C ILE A 452 0.04 -8.29 16.71
N HIS A 453 -1.08 -8.94 17.03
CA HIS A 453 -2.01 -9.42 16.02
C HIS A 453 -3.47 -9.44 16.49
N ARG A 454 -4.39 -9.68 15.56
CA ARG A 454 -5.81 -9.92 15.82
C ARG A 454 -6.43 -10.75 14.70
N ALA A 455 -7.40 -11.59 15.00
CA ALA A 455 -8.33 -12.04 13.96
C ALA A 455 -9.29 -10.89 13.58
N ILE A 456 -9.53 -10.69 12.29
CA ILE A 456 -10.63 -9.83 11.85
C ILE A 456 -11.95 -10.62 11.87
N SER A 457 -13.06 -9.88 11.82
CA SER A 457 -14.39 -10.44 11.62
C SER A 457 -14.40 -11.30 10.36
N ASN A 458 -14.88 -12.54 10.46
CA ASN A 458 -14.97 -13.43 9.30
C ASN A 458 -16.20 -13.12 8.47
N GLN A 459 -16.00 -12.51 7.30
CA GLN A 459 -17.05 -12.13 6.35
C GLN A 459 -17.20 -13.13 5.19
N ASP A 460 -16.42 -14.22 5.17
CA ASP A 460 -16.54 -15.25 4.13
C ASP A 460 -17.75 -16.15 4.33
N SER A 461 -18.05 -16.99 3.35
CA SER A 461 -19.17 -17.94 3.42
C SER A 461 -18.90 -19.18 4.29
N TYR A 462 -17.71 -19.30 4.89
CA TYR A 462 -17.23 -20.47 5.63
C TYR A 462 -16.54 -20.09 6.94
N ASP A 463 -16.49 -21.01 7.90
CA ASP A 463 -15.72 -20.85 9.14
C ASP A 463 -14.23 -21.00 8.84
N ARG A 464 -13.40 -20.05 9.29
CA ARG A 464 -11.95 -20.17 9.13
C ARG A 464 -11.40 -21.06 10.24
N LEU A 465 -10.82 -22.19 9.85
CA LEU A 465 -10.24 -23.21 10.72
C LEU A 465 -8.72 -23.27 10.56
N MET A 466 -8.00 -23.27 11.68
CA MET A 466 -6.54 -23.42 11.71
C MET A 466 -6.14 -24.41 12.79
N PHE A 467 -5.19 -25.29 12.50
CA PHE A 467 -4.44 -26.01 13.53
C PHE A 467 -3.30 -25.11 14.03
N TYR A 468 -3.00 -25.15 15.32
CA TYR A 468 -1.89 -24.38 15.90
C TYR A 468 -0.96 -25.23 16.76
N ILE A 469 0.29 -24.78 16.84
CA ILE A 469 1.32 -25.26 17.77
C ILE A 469 1.95 -24.03 18.40
N SER A 470 1.71 -23.81 19.69
CA SER A 470 2.30 -22.70 20.44
C SER A 470 3.56 -23.17 21.16
N VAL A 471 4.58 -22.30 21.15
CA VAL A 471 5.82 -22.48 21.89
C VAL A 471 6.17 -21.22 22.65
N ILE A 472 7.02 -21.37 23.66
CA ILE A 472 7.47 -20.29 24.52
C ILE A 472 8.99 -20.35 24.74
N LYS A 473 9.66 -19.21 24.90
CA LYS A 473 11.10 -19.20 25.20
C LYS A 473 11.39 -19.74 26.60
N LYS A 474 12.41 -20.61 26.73
CA LYS A 474 12.87 -21.17 28.01
C LYS A 474 13.38 -20.13 29.00
N ASN A 475 14.04 -19.09 28.48
CA ASN A 475 14.61 -18.01 29.30
C ASN A 475 13.70 -16.76 29.33
N GLY A 476 12.46 -16.90 28.89
CA GLY A 476 11.49 -15.82 28.83
C GLY A 476 10.92 -15.44 30.20
N VAL A 477 10.34 -14.24 30.27
CA VAL A 477 9.58 -13.72 31.43
C VAL A 477 8.38 -14.62 31.72
N ALA A 478 7.88 -15.29 30.69
CA ALA A 478 6.69 -16.13 30.72
C ALA A 478 6.91 -17.57 31.22
N THR A 479 8.07 -17.87 31.82
CA THR A 479 8.25 -19.14 32.56
C THR A 479 7.39 -19.21 33.84
N ALA A 480 6.76 -18.09 34.24
CA ALA A 480 5.70 -18.09 35.24
C ALA A 480 4.50 -18.94 34.77
N LYS A 481 3.96 -19.77 35.66
CA LYS A 481 2.87 -20.73 35.36
C LYS A 481 1.72 -20.06 34.61
N ILE A 482 1.37 -20.65 33.47
CA ILE A 482 0.15 -20.34 32.71
C ILE A 482 -1.06 -20.74 33.56
N PRO A 483 -2.14 -19.95 33.59
CA PRO A 483 -3.38 -20.33 34.25
C PRO A 483 -3.87 -21.70 33.78
N ASP A 484 -4.56 -22.44 34.65
CA ASP A 484 -5.23 -23.68 34.21
C ASP A 484 -6.34 -23.31 33.21
N GLU A 485 -6.13 -23.62 31.93
CA GLU A 485 -7.09 -23.31 30.88
C GLU A 485 -8.16 -24.42 30.71
N PRO A 486 -9.42 -24.06 30.44
CA PRO A 486 -10.46 -25.02 30.07
C PRO A 486 -10.22 -25.61 28.67
N LEU A 487 -10.87 -26.75 28.39
CA LEU A 487 -10.84 -27.38 27.06
C LEU A 487 -11.39 -26.46 25.95
N PHE A 488 -12.42 -25.69 26.29
CA PHE A 488 -13.00 -24.62 25.47
C PHE A 488 -12.79 -23.29 26.16
N HIS A 489 -12.14 -22.36 25.46
CA HIS A 489 -12.06 -20.98 25.90
C HIS A 489 -12.74 -20.09 24.86
N SER A 490 -13.84 -19.42 25.26
CA SER A 490 -14.30 -18.23 24.55
C SER A 490 -13.60 -17.01 25.14
N VAL A 491 -13.29 -16.03 24.28
CA VAL A 491 -12.48 -14.83 24.60
C VAL A 491 -13.07 -13.98 25.73
N GLU A 492 -14.30 -14.24 26.18
CA GLU A 492 -15.06 -13.34 27.06
C GLU A 492 -14.78 -13.45 28.57
N LYS A 493 -13.78 -14.24 28.99
CA LYS A 493 -13.32 -14.29 30.40
C LYS A 493 -12.06 -13.48 30.72
N ILE A 494 -11.54 -12.71 29.75
CA ILE A 494 -10.46 -11.75 29.99
C ILE A 494 -11.10 -10.36 30.10
N ARG A 495 -11.58 -10.01 31.30
CA ARG A 495 -12.05 -8.66 31.67
C ARG A 495 -11.33 -8.17 32.90
#